data_AF-A0A950PXI4-F1
#
_entry.id   AF-A0A950PXI4-F1
#
_cell.length_a   1.000
_cell.length_b   1.000
_cell.length_c   1.000
_cell.angle_alpha   90.00
_cell.angle_beta   90.00
_cell.angle_gamma   90.00
#
_symmetry.space_group_name_H-M   'P 1'
#
loop_
_entity.id
_entity.type
_entity.pdbx_description
1 polymer ?
#
loop_
_entity_poly.entity_id
_entity_poly.type
_entity_poly.pdbx_seq_one_letter_code
_entity_poly.pdbx_strand_id
1 'polypeptide(L)' 'MNAAQKGTHSLWMDVALPKSAALGKNVETHAAVVGAGIAGLSAAYKLSAQGRSAAVFADQPG' A
#
# COMPACT_ATOMS: atom_id res chain seq x y z
N MET A 1 15.93 -35.88 -2.75
CA MET A 1 15.32 -35.09 -1.66
C MET A 1 14.18 -34.31 -2.30
N ASN A 2 12.94 -34.75 -2.12
CA ASN A 2 11.81 -34.24 -2.91
C ASN A 2 11.22 -33.00 -2.21
N ALA A 3 11.35 -31.83 -2.84
CA ALA A 3 10.89 -30.53 -2.33
C ALA A 3 9.35 -30.34 -2.36
N ALA A 4 8.58 -31.44 -2.44
CA ALA A 4 7.15 -31.40 -2.75
C ALA A 4 6.22 -31.16 -1.53
N GLN A 5 6.75 -30.92 -0.32
CA GLN A 5 5.96 -30.88 0.92
C GLN A 5 6.40 -29.80 1.92
N LYS A 6 6.82 -28.61 1.46
CA LYS A 6 6.88 -27.43 2.34
C LYS A 6 5.99 -26.33 1.76
N GLY A 7 4.75 -26.28 2.23
CA GLY A 7 3.89 -25.12 2.00
C GLY A 7 4.61 -23.84 2.44
N THR A 8 4.53 -22.79 1.64
CA THR A 8 5.17 -21.51 1.98
C THR A 8 4.42 -20.89 3.16
N HIS A 9 5.09 -20.76 4.31
CA HIS A 9 4.56 -20.03 5.45
C HIS A 9 4.89 -18.55 5.32
N SER A 10 3.89 -17.68 5.28
CA SER A 10 4.12 -16.24 5.18
C SER A 10 4.52 -15.70 6.56
N LEU A 11 5.59 -14.92 6.62
CA LEU A 11 5.96 -14.19 7.85
C LEU A 11 4.83 -13.25 8.32
N TRP A 12 3.96 -12.83 7.40
CA TRP A 12 2.80 -11.98 7.72
C TRP A 12 1.69 -12.70 8.49
N MET A 13 1.72 -14.03 8.59
CA MET A 13 0.70 -14.81 9.31
C MET A 13 0.89 -14.77 10.84
N ASP A 14 2.12 -14.53 11.31
CA ASP A 14 2.47 -14.56 12.74
C ASP A 14 2.70 -13.16 13.34
N VAL A 15 2.52 -12.10 12.54
CA VAL A 15 2.73 -10.72 12.99
C VAL A 15 1.40 -10.06 13.32
N ALA A 16 1.39 -9.33 14.45
CA ALA A 16 0.26 -8.46 14.76
C ALA A 16 0.11 -7.40 13.67
N LEU A 17 -1.13 -7.07 13.32
CA LEU A 17 -1.41 -5.99 12.39
C LEU A 17 -0.84 -4.67 12.94
N PRO A 18 -0.15 -3.87 12.11
CA PRO A 18 0.35 -2.58 12.54
C PRO A 18 -0.82 -1.68 12.93
N LYS A 19 -0.66 -0.92 14.02
CA LYS A 19 -1.62 0.09 14.43
C LYS A 19 -1.35 1.37 13.67
N SER A 20 -2.32 1.81 12.88
CA SER A 20 -2.29 3.11 12.21
C SER A 20 -3.50 3.93 12.62
N ALA A 21 -3.37 5.25 12.53
CA ALA A 21 -4.51 6.14 12.73
C ALA A 21 -5.54 5.90 11.61
N ALA A 22 -6.81 5.85 11.99
CA ALA A 22 -7.89 5.83 11.01
C ALA A 22 -7.88 7.13 10.19
N LEU A 23 -8.36 7.04 8.94
CA LEU A 23 -8.58 8.24 8.14
C LEU A 23 -9.63 9.14 8.80
N GLY A 24 -9.31 10.42 8.95
CA GLY A 24 -10.23 11.39 9.57
C GLY A 24 -11.46 11.71 8.71
N LYS A 25 -11.48 11.28 7.44
CA LYS A 25 -12.59 11.45 6.50
C LYS A 25 -12.49 10.46 5.35
N ASN A 26 -13.62 10.27 4.66
CA ASN A 26 -13.63 9.55 3.39
C ASN A 26 -12.84 10.33 2.33
N VAL A 27 -12.12 9.59 1.48
CA VAL A 27 -11.35 10.14 0.36
C VAL A 27 -11.89 9.55 -0.93
N GLU A 28 -12.55 10.38 -1.75
CA GLU A 28 -12.97 10.01 -3.10
C GLU A 28 -11.86 10.35 -4.09
N THR A 29 -11.47 9.37 -4.89
CA THR A 29 -10.36 9.48 -5.84
C THR A 29 -10.55 8.48 -6.96
N HIS A 30 -9.96 8.73 -8.14
CA HIS A 30 -9.96 7.73 -9.21
C HIS A 30 -9.06 6.54 -8.86
N ALA A 31 -7.99 6.78 -8.10
CA ALA A 31 -7.06 5.74 -7.67
C ALA A 31 -6.53 5.99 -6.25
N ALA A 32 -6.42 4.92 -5.47
CA ALA A 32 -5.68 4.88 -4.21
C ALA A 32 -4.31 4.24 -4.45
N VAL A 33 -3.24 4.91 -4.01
CA VAL A 33 -1.86 4.44 -4.13
C VAL A 33 -1.34 4.14 -2.73
N VAL A 34 -0.85 2.92 -2.51
CA VAL A 34 -0.29 2.49 -1.23
C VAL A 34 1.23 2.55 -1.29
N GLY A 35 1.82 3.36 -0.42
CA GLY A 35 3.26 3.63 -0.32
C GLY A 35 3.67 4.95 -0.98
N ALA A 36 4.36 5.82 -0.24
CA ALA A 36 4.89 7.10 -0.72
C ALA A 36 6.37 7.02 -1.18
N GLY A 37 6.85 5.83 -1.54
CA GLY A 37 8.16 5.67 -2.17
C GLY A 37 8.17 6.12 -3.63
N ILE A 38 9.32 5.98 -4.30
CA ILE A 38 9.52 6.45 -5.69
C ILE A 38 8.47 5.89 -6.66
N ALA A 39 8.11 4.61 -6.52
CA ALA A 39 7.10 3.97 -7.36
C ALA A 39 5.70 4.58 -7.15
N GLY A 40 5.29 4.77 -5.89
CA GLY A 40 3.98 5.30 -5.56
C GLY A 40 3.82 6.76 -5.98
N LEU A 41 4.82 7.60 -5.70
CA LEU A 41 4.81 9.00 -6.14
C LEU A 41 4.87 9.13 -7.67
N SER A 42 5.67 8.30 -8.33
CA SER A 42 5.72 8.27 -9.80
C SER A 42 4.37 7.86 -10.42
N ALA A 43 3.68 6.89 -9.82
CA ALA A 43 2.35 6.47 -10.25
C ALA A 43 1.33 7.59 -10.06
N ALA A 44 1.29 8.21 -8.88
CA ALA A 44 0.39 9.33 -8.59
C ALA A 44 0.64 10.53 -9.53
N TYR A 45 1.92 10.84 -9.82
CA TYR A 45 2.29 11.88 -10.78
C TYR A 45 1.76 11.57 -12.18
N LYS A 46 1.99 10.35 -12.69
CA LYS A 46 1.50 9.95 -14.02
C LYS A 46 -0.03 9.97 -14.12
N LEU A 47 -0.73 9.56 -13.07
CA LEU A 47 -2.20 9.65 -12.99
C LEU A 47 -2.67 11.10 -13.03
N SER A 48 -2.04 11.96 -12.23
CA SER A 48 -2.34 13.39 -12.17
C SER A 48 -2.07 14.08 -13.51
N ALA A 49 -0.97 13.72 -14.19
CA ALA A 49 -0.64 14.22 -15.52
C ALA A 49 -1.68 13.82 -16.60
N GLN A 50 -2.49 12.79 -16.35
CA GLN A 50 -3.61 12.38 -17.21
C GLN A 50 -4.95 12.94 -16.73
N GLY A 51 -4.96 13.90 -15.80
CA GLY A 51 -6.17 14.50 -15.24
C GLY A 51 -6.93 13.60 -14.26
N ARG A 52 -6.32 12.51 -13.77
CA ARG A 52 -6.94 11.61 -12.79
C ARG A 52 -6.44 11.94 -11.38
N SER A 53 -7.37 12.14 -10.45
CA SER A 53 -7.02 12.28 -9.04
C SER A 53 -6.46 10.96 -8.48
N ALA A 54 -5.43 11.06 -7.65
CA ALA A 54 -4.83 9.95 -6.93
C ALA A 54 -4.63 10.34 -5.45
N ALA A 55 -4.99 9.44 -4.53
CA ALA A 55 -4.72 9.59 -3.11
C ALA A 55 -3.58 8.65 -2.72
N VAL A 56 -2.50 9.18 -2.14
CA VAL A 56 -1.35 8.38 -1.69
C VAL A 56 -1.44 8.16 -0.18
N PHE A 57 -1.45 6.90 0.22
CA PHE A 57 -1.45 6.48 1.63
C PHE A 57 -0.09 5.90 1.98
N ALA A 58 0.54 6.39 3.02
CA ALA A 58 1.78 5.85 3.55
C ALA A 58 1.68 5.72 5.06
N ASP A 59 2.23 4.63 5.58
CA ASP A 59 2.47 4.51 7.00
C ASP A 59 3.73 5.33 7.32
N GLN A 60 3.55 6.43 8.04
CA GLN A 60 4.62 7.31 8.49
C GLN A 60 4.54 7.35 10.02
N PRO A 61 5.66 7.16 10.74
CA PRO A 61 5.68 7.45 12.17
C PRO A 61 5.29 8.91 12.39
N GLY A 62 4.34 9.14 13.30
CA GLY A 62 3.98 10.47 13.79
C GLY A 62 5.00 11.01 14.78
#